data_AF-A0A6B2DT58-F1
#
_entry.id   AF-A0A6B2DT58-F1
#
_cell.length_a   1.000
_cell.length_b   1.000
_cell.length_c   1.000
_cell.angle_alpha   90.00
_cell.angle_beta   90.00
_cell.angle_gamma   90.00
#
_symmetry.space_group_name_H-M   'P 1'
#
loop_
_entity.id
_entity.type
_entity.pdbx_description
1 polymer ?
#
loop_
_entity_poly.entity_id
_entity_poly.type
_entity_poly.pdbx_seq_one_letter_code
_entity_poly.pdbx_strand_id
1 'polypeptide(L)'
;MTFRWSFPVRAAAALAAAGSALLLCAPAADAHSVLLSSSPAKDAAITAPPAEVVLEFNEPVENRFTELAVLGPDGASHWEGGPASVVDGRVSAPLRPLGPAGGYTIRYRVTSADGHP
;
A
#
# COMPACT_ATOMS: atom_id res chain seq x y z
N MET A 1 -35.90 28.49 45.71
CA MET A 1 -36.36 28.19 44.33
C MET A 1 -35.34 27.23 43.74
N THR A 2 -35.67 25.96 43.55
CA THR A 2 -34.75 24.94 43.01
C THR A 2 -35.35 24.35 41.74
N PHE A 3 -34.61 24.44 40.63
CA PHE A 3 -34.94 23.78 39.37
C PHE A 3 -34.22 22.42 39.30
N ARG A 4 -34.89 21.39 38.80
CA ARG A 4 -34.29 20.09 38.49
C ARG A 4 -34.31 19.88 36.99
N TRP A 5 -33.14 19.72 36.38
CA TRP A 5 -33.04 19.17 35.04
C TRP A 5 -33.38 17.68 35.09
N SER A 6 -34.45 17.31 34.38
CA SER A 6 -34.80 15.92 34.14
C SER A 6 -34.52 15.67 32.67
N PHE A 7 -33.39 15.06 32.34
CA PHE A 7 -33.22 14.51 31.00
C PHE A 7 -34.20 13.34 30.88
N PRO A 8 -35.17 13.39 29.95
CA PRO A 8 -36.09 12.27 29.80
C PRO A 8 -35.25 11.06 29.40
N VAL A 9 -35.36 9.97 30.18
CA VAL A 9 -34.65 8.70 29.94
C VAL A 9 -34.81 8.23 28.48
N ARG A 10 -35.93 8.59 27.85
CA ARG A 10 -36.21 8.34 26.42
C ARG A 10 -35.26 9.07 25.46
N ALA A 11 -34.85 10.30 25.76
CA ALA A 11 -33.87 11.02 24.94
C ALA A 11 -32.47 10.41 25.05
N ALA A 12 -32.09 9.97 26.25
CA ALA A 12 -30.84 9.23 26.45
C ALA A 12 -30.83 7.88 25.72
N ALA A 13 -31.94 7.15 25.76
CA ALA A 13 -32.10 5.88 25.05
C ALA A 13 -32.09 6.05 23.53
N ALA A 14 -32.72 7.11 23.00
CA ALA A 14 -32.73 7.41 21.57
C ALA A 14 -31.33 7.80 21.06
N LEU A 15 -30.57 8.58 21.84
CA LEU A 15 -29.18 8.91 21.50
C LEU A 15 -28.28 7.66 21.50
N ALA A 16 -28.46 6.78 22.48
CA ALA A 16 -27.71 5.53 22.56
C ALA A 16 -28.02 4.62 21.37
N ALA A 17 -29.30 4.45 21.02
CA ALA A 17 -29.71 3.64 19.86
C ALA A 17 -29.20 4.21 18.53
N ALA A 18 -29.25 5.54 18.36
CA ALA A 18 -28.70 6.21 17.18
C ALA A 18 -27.16 6.04 17.09
N GLY A 19 -26.45 6.15 18.22
CA GLY A 19 -25.01 5.88 18.28
C GLY A 19 -24.66 4.43 17.92
N SER A 20 -25.42 3.46 18.42
CA SER A 20 -25.21 2.04 18.10
C SER A 20 -25.45 1.73 16.62
N ALA A 21 -26.46 2.36 15.99
CA ALA A 21 -26.74 2.19 14.57
C ALA A 21 -25.60 2.72 13.67
N LEU A 22 -24.92 3.80 14.09
CA LEU A 22 -23.76 4.35 13.37
C LEU A 22 -22.55 3.42 13.41
N LEU A 23 -22.30 2.74 14.54
CA LEU A 23 -21.20 1.79 14.68
C LEU A 23 -21.39 0.53 13.80
N LEU A 24 -22.63 0.12 13.56
CA LEU A 24 -22.95 -1.04 12.72
C LEU A 24 -22.79 -0.76 11.22
N CYS A 25 -22.72 0.52 10.83
CA CYS A 25 -22.65 0.94 9.43
C CYS A 25 -21.31 1.59 9.07
N ALA A 26 -20.33 1.56 9.98
CA ALA A 26 -18.99 2.03 9.69
C ALA A 26 -18.36 1.14 8.60
N PRO A 27 -17.86 1.71 7.49
CA PRO A 27 -17.13 0.91 6.51
C PRO A 27 -15.88 0.31 7.17
N ALA A 28 -15.51 -0.90 6.77
CA ALA A 28 -14.21 -1.44 7.13
C ALA A 28 -13.13 -0.50 6.60
N ALA A 29 -12.17 -0.12 7.45
CA ALA A 29 -10.95 0.53 6.98
C ALA A 29 -10.09 -0.54 6.29
N ASP A 30 -9.70 -0.30 5.04
CA ASP A 30 -8.65 -1.08 4.39
C ASP A 30 -7.33 -0.76 5.07
N ALA A 31 -6.73 -1.74 5.74
CA ALA A 31 -5.45 -1.61 6.42
C ALA A 31 -4.26 -2.09 5.56
N HIS A 32 -4.54 -2.57 4.34
CA HIS A 32 -3.52 -3.12 3.45
C HIS A 32 -3.11 -2.10 2.40
N SER A 33 -1.80 -1.96 2.20
CA SER A 33 -1.26 -1.10 1.14
C SER A 33 -1.54 -1.71 -0.24
N VAL A 34 -2.18 -0.91 -1.10
CA VAL A 34 -2.57 -1.28 -2.47
C VAL A 34 -1.59 -0.65 -3.45
N LEU A 35 -1.06 -1.47 -4.37
CA LEU A 35 -0.24 -0.97 -5.48
C LEU A 35 -1.14 -0.18 -6.44
N LEU A 36 -0.85 1.11 -6.62
CA LEU A 36 -1.53 2.00 -7.54
C LEU A 36 -0.93 1.95 -8.94
N SER A 37 0.40 1.96 -9.03
CA SER A 37 1.09 1.97 -10.32
C SER A 37 2.52 1.42 -10.25
N SER A 38 3.07 1.08 -11.42
CA SER A 38 4.46 0.70 -11.58
C SER A 38 5.11 1.45 -12.74
N SER A 39 6.41 1.70 -12.64
CA SER A 39 7.27 2.13 -13.74
C SER A 39 8.46 1.16 -13.84
N PRO A 40 8.63 0.42 -14.95
CA PRO A 40 7.73 0.33 -16.11
C PRO A 40 6.32 -0.10 -15.74
N ALA A 41 5.33 0.33 -16.54
CA ALA A 41 3.96 -0.10 -16.38
C ALA A 41 3.85 -1.62 -16.63
N LYS A 42 2.88 -2.26 -15.97
CA LYS A 42 2.53 -3.66 -16.23
C LYS A 42 2.33 -3.88 -17.75
N ASP A 43 2.94 -4.94 -18.26
CA ASP A 43 2.87 -5.36 -19.67
C ASP A 43 3.44 -4.34 -20.69
N ALA A 44 4.18 -3.33 -20.22
CA ALA A 44 4.87 -2.38 -21.10
C ALA A 44 5.98 -3.08 -21.91
N ALA A 45 6.01 -2.80 -23.22
CA ALA A 45 7.13 -3.15 -24.08
C ALA A 45 8.11 -1.96 -24.14
N ILE A 46 9.32 -2.16 -23.64
CA ILE A 46 10.38 -1.15 -23.60
C ILE A 46 11.60 -1.62 -24.38
N THR A 47 12.23 -0.69 -25.10
CA THR A 47 13.44 -0.97 -25.92
C THR A 47 14.74 -0.60 -25.22
N ALA A 48 14.66 0.06 -24.07
CA ALA A 48 15.77 0.41 -23.20
C ALA A 48 15.33 0.24 -21.74
N PRO A 49 16.22 -0.20 -20.83
CA PRO A 49 15.85 -0.34 -19.43
C PRO A 49 15.76 1.06 -18.80
N PRO A 50 14.76 1.33 -17.96
CA PRO A 50 14.79 2.53 -17.14
C PRO A 50 15.96 2.46 -16.15
N ALA A 51 16.33 3.61 -15.59
CA ALA A 51 17.37 3.66 -14.55
C ALA A 51 16.96 2.91 -13.27
N GLU A 52 15.66 2.87 -12.98
CA GLU A 52 15.08 2.23 -11.81
C GLU A 52 13.71 1.62 -12.13
N VAL A 53 13.29 0.67 -11.30
CA VAL A 53 11.88 0.32 -11.14
C VAL A 53 11.28 1.14 -10.01
N VAL A 54 10.02 1.51 -10.16
CA VAL A 54 9.26 2.28 -9.17
C VAL A 54 7.89 1.64 -8.99
N LEU A 55 7.46 1.50 -7.75
CA LEU A 55 6.12 1.10 -7.34
C LEU A 55 5.53 2.20 -6.47
N GLU A 56 4.30 2.61 -6.78
CA GLU A 56 3.56 3.62 -6.02
C GLU A 56 2.38 2.95 -5.32
N PHE A 57 2.26 3.16 -4.02
CA PHE A 57 1.20 2.64 -3.15
C PHE A 57 0.26 3.76 -2.70
N ASN A 58 -0.95 3.39 -2.28
CA ASN A 58 -1.99 4.34 -1.82
C ASN A 58 -1.68 5.00 -0.47
N GLU A 59 -0.71 4.46 0.27
CA GLU A 59 -0.35 4.90 1.61
C GLU A 59 1.14 4.65 1.89
N PRO A 60 1.72 5.25 2.94
CA PRO A 60 3.09 4.97 3.33
C PRO A 60 3.32 3.50 3.70
N VAL A 61 4.47 2.96 3.29
CA VAL A 61 4.88 1.58 3.60
C VAL A 61 6.08 1.54 4.56
N GLU A 62 6.17 0.49 5.37
CA GLU A 62 7.28 0.27 6.30
C GLU A 62 8.56 -0.13 5.55
N ASN A 63 9.61 0.65 5.73
CA ASN A 63 10.88 0.45 5.05
C ASN A 63 11.59 -0.84 5.47
N ARG A 64 11.58 -1.17 6.78
CA ARG A 64 12.38 -2.29 7.32
C ARG A 64 11.99 -3.66 6.74
N PHE A 65 10.73 -3.84 6.35
CA PHE A 65 10.19 -5.11 5.85
C PHE A 65 9.87 -5.08 4.35
N THR A 66 10.24 -4.01 3.65
CA THR A 66 10.01 -3.89 2.21
C THR A 66 11.05 -4.67 1.42
N GLU A 67 10.59 -5.52 0.53
CA GLU A 67 11.41 -6.26 -0.43
C GLU A 67 10.99 -5.89 -1.85
N LEU A 68 11.99 -5.73 -2.73
CA LEU A 68 11.77 -5.56 -4.17
C LEU A 68 12.85 -6.35 -4.92
N ALA A 69 12.42 -7.14 -5.89
CA ALA A 69 13.30 -7.88 -6.79
C ALA A 69 12.78 -7.79 -8.23
N VAL A 70 13.70 -7.79 -9.19
CA VAL A 70 13.37 -7.78 -10.62
C VAL A 70 13.96 -9.03 -11.25
N LEU A 71 13.09 -9.97 -11.64
CA LEU A 71 13.51 -11.22 -12.23
C LEU A 71 13.56 -11.11 -13.75
N GLY A 72 14.63 -11.63 -14.35
CA GLY A 72 14.81 -11.72 -15.79
C GLY A 72 13.93 -12.78 -16.46
N PRO A 73 14.06 -12.96 -17.79
CA PRO A 73 13.24 -13.89 -18.57
C PRO A 73 13.36 -15.36 -18.18
N ASP A 74 14.43 -15.74 -17.48
CA ASP A 74 14.62 -17.08 -16.93
C ASP A 74 13.85 -17.31 -15.61
N GLY A 75 13.24 -16.27 -15.05
CA GLY A 75 12.51 -16.31 -13.78
C GLY A 75 13.39 -16.50 -12.54
N ALA A 76 14.71 -16.41 -12.66
CA ALA A 76 15.65 -16.69 -11.58
C ALA A 76 16.74 -15.61 -11.41
N SER A 77 17.14 -14.98 -12.50
CA SER A 77 18.21 -13.99 -12.49
C SER A 77 17.72 -12.63 -11.98
N HIS A 78 18.45 -12.03 -11.02
CA HIS A 78 18.12 -10.76 -10.36
C HIS A 78 18.73 -9.55 -11.05
N TRP A 79 17.87 -8.61 -11.45
CA TRP A 79 18.18 -7.48 -12.33
C TRP A 79 18.13 -6.13 -11.63
N GLU A 80 17.71 -6.09 -10.36
CA GLU A 80 17.98 -4.95 -9.49
C GLU A 80 19.49 -4.77 -9.30
N GLY A 81 19.92 -3.51 -9.34
CA GLY A 81 21.30 -3.07 -9.18
C GLY A 81 21.69 -2.79 -7.72
N GLY A 82 20.73 -2.86 -6.79
CA GLY A 82 20.91 -2.50 -5.39
C GLY A 82 19.65 -2.73 -4.57
N PRO A 83 19.71 -2.43 -3.26
CA PRO A 83 18.56 -2.58 -2.37
C PRO A 83 17.43 -1.63 -2.74
N ALA A 84 16.22 -1.98 -2.30
CA ALA A 84 15.07 -1.10 -2.39
C ALA A 84 15.26 0.16 -1.53
N SER A 85 14.68 1.27 -2.01
CA SER A 85 14.54 2.52 -1.29
C SER A 85 13.06 2.81 -1.10
N VAL A 86 12.69 3.26 0.10
CA VAL A 86 11.31 3.58 0.46
C VAL A 86 11.20 5.03 0.90
N VAL A 87 10.27 5.76 0.29
CA VAL A 87 9.88 7.12 0.68
C VAL A 87 8.37 7.20 0.65
N ASP A 88 7.74 7.29 1.82
CA ASP A 88 6.29 7.20 1.97
C ASP A 88 5.72 5.96 1.26
N GLY A 89 4.82 6.13 0.29
CA GLY A 89 4.23 5.06 -0.51
C GLY A 89 5.04 4.71 -1.77
N ARG A 90 6.23 5.27 -1.94
CA ARG A 90 7.09 5.02 -3.11
C ARG A 90 8.19 4.03 -2.77
N VAL A 91 8.21 2.90 -3.48
CA VAL A 91 9.27 1.89 -3.41
C VAL A 91 10.03 1.86 -4.73
N SER A 92 11.35 2.05 -4.72
CA SER A 92 12.16 1.98 -5.94
C SER A 92 13.45 1.18 -5.77
N ALA A 93 13.98 0.66 -6.87
CA ALA A 93 15.31 0.06 -6.90
C ALA A 93 15.99 0.34 -8.24
N PRO A 94 17.30 0.63 -8.26
CA PRO A 94 18.03 0.81 -9.50
C PRO A 94 18.03 -0.48 -10.31
N LEU A 95 18.10 -0.38 -11.63
CA LEU A 95 18.24 -1.54 -12.52
C LEU A 95 19.67 -1.67 -13.05
N ARG A 96 20.09 -2.91 -13.29
CA ARG A 96 21.28 -3.20 -14.09
C ARG A 96 21.05 -2.84 -15.57
N PRO A 97 22.12 -2.66 -16.37
CA PRO A 97 22.00 -2.48 -17.81
C PRO A 97 21.20 -3.59 -18.51
N LEU A 98 20.75 -3.30 -19.73
CA LEU A 98 19.81 -4.14 -20.48
C LEU A 98 20.29 -5.60 -20.55
N GLY A 99 19.47 -6.51 -20.06
CA GLY A 99 19.71 -7.95 -20.14
C GLY A 99 19.12 -8.60 -21.39
N PRO A 100 18.97 -9.94 -21.39
CA PRO A 100 18.33 -10.66 -22.48
C PRO A 100 16.93 -10.12 -22.81
N ALA A 101 16.56 -10.21 -24.09
CA ALA A 101 15.19 -9.92 -24.51
C ALA A 101 14.22 -10.94 -23.88
N GLY A 102 13.07 -10.46 -23.42
CA GLY A 102 12.03 -11.31 -22.83
C GLY A 102 11.23 -10.58 -21.76
N GLY A 103 10.33 -11.31 -21.11
CA GLY A 103 9.54 -10.77 -20.00
C GLY A 103 10.36 -10.60 -18.73
N TYR A 104 10.16 -9.49 -18.04
CA TYR A 104 10.73 -9.25 -16.72
C TYR A 104 9.59 -9.19 -15.70
N THR A 105 9.85 -9.70 -14.49
CA THR A 105 8.86 -9.71 -13.40
C THR A 105 9.35 -8.87 -12.24
N ILE A 106 8.60 -7.83 -11.88
CA ILE A 106 8.82 -7.10 -10.62
C ILE A 106 8.08 -7.85 -9.51
N ARG A 107 8.83 -8.36 -8.53
CA ARG A 107 8.28 -8.95 -7.31
C ARG A 107 8.51 -7.99 -6.16
N TYR A 108 7.51 -7.86 -5.30
CA TYR A 108 7.60 -7.01 -4.13
C TYR A 108 6.84 -7.62 -2.94
N ARG A 109 7.24 -7.20 -1.75
CA ARG A 109 6.52 -7.39 -0.50
C ARG A 109 6.60 -6.06 0.26
N VAL A 110 5.46 -5.58 0.73
CA VAL A 110 5.35 -4.37 1.55
C VAL A 110 4.50 -4.65 2.78
N THR A 111 4.59 -3.78 3.76
CA THR A 111 3.70 -3.76 4.93
C THR A 111 3.28 -2.31 5.11
N SER A 112 2.00 -2.07 5.39
CA SER A 112 1.55 -0.70 5.67
C SER A 112 2.31 -0.12 6.85
N ALA A 113 2.55 1.19 6.86
CA ALA A 113 3.14 1.87 8.00
C ALA A 113 2.31 1.73 9.30
N ASP A 114 1.02 1.37 9.19
CA ASP A 114 0.16 1.12 10.34
C ASP A 114 0.32 -0.29 10.96
N GLY A 115 1.13 -1.16 10.32
CA GLY A 115 1.49 -2.48 10.82
C GLY A 115 0.64 -3.66 10.33
N HIS A 116 -0.30 -3.46 9.41
CA HIS A 116 -1.08 -4.55 8.82
C HIS A 116 -0.48 -5.03 7.47
N PRO A 117 -0.17 -6.34 7.32
CA PRO A 117 0.33 -6.94 6.08
C PRO A 117 -0.77 -7.53 5.19
#